data_AF-A0A2V2A2M5-F1
#
_entry.id   AF-A0A2V2A2M5-F1
#
_cell.length_a   1.000
_cell.length_b   1.000
_cell.length_c   1.000
_cell.angle_alpha   90.00
_cell.angle_beta   90.00
_cell.angle_gamma   90.00
#
_symmetry.space_group_name_H-M   'P 1'
#
loop_
_entity.id
_entity.type
_entity.pdbx_description
1 polymer ?
#
loop_
_entity_poly.entity_id
_entity_poly.type
_entity_poly.pdbx_seq_one_letter_code
_entity_poly.pdbx_strand_id
1 'polypeptide(L)'
;VRHRAKGRKHQRVTGSIAKNKLSRQSANREREPWLLASNLPEDQWNPSKIVAIYKQRMQIEEGFRDVKSEHFGIGITHHRSRCPRRIEGLLLVSTLANYIICLTGLQAREAGHEHRFQSNSLKRRRVLSLWRLGLEYWRSGSGSKSRKTLERLERALRNEVHQQAQALD
;
A
#
# COMPACT_ATOMS: atom_id res chain seq x y z
N VAL A 1 19.72 14.09 1.10
CA VAL A 1 18.63 14.55 2.02
C VAL A 1 18.75 13.85 3.36
N ARG A 2 18.96 14.57 4.47
CA ARG A 2 19.14 13.98 5.81
C ARG A 2 17.90 14.23 6.66
N HIS A 3 17.30 13.17 7.19
CA HIS A 3 16.15 13.28 8.10
C HIS A 3 16.58 13.13 9.56
N ARG A 4 15.90 13.85 10.44
CA ARG A 4 16.10 13.71 11.89
C ARG A 4 15.64 12.33 12.35
N ALA A 5 16.41 11.69 13.22
CA ALA A 5 16.06 10.39 13.76
C ALA A 5 14.76 10.49 14.60
N LYS A 6 13.79 9.61 14.31
CA LYS A 6 12.49 9.57 15.02
C LYS A 6 12.56 8.89 16.40
N GLY A 7 13.72 8.40 16.83
CA GLY A 7 13.92 7.77 18.14
C GLY A 7 13.23 6.42 18.37
N ARG A 8 12.48 5.89 17.40
CA ARG A 8 11.70 4.65 17.54
C ARG A 8 12.61 3.43 17.79
N LYS A 9 12.18 2.56 18.71
CA LYS A 9 12.84 1.28 19.04
C LYS A 9 11.80 0.17 19.03
N HIS A 10 12.21 -1.01 18.60
CA HIS A 10 11.38 -2.21 18.70
C HIS A 10 11.27 -2.61 20.18
N GLN A 11 10.05 -2.61 20.69
CA GLN A 11 9.72 -2.99 22.07
C GLN A 11 9.08 -4.38 22.07
N ARG A 12 9.35 -5.16 23.11
CA ARG A 12 8.64 -6.41 23.38
C ARG A 12 7.25 -6.11 23.97
N VAL A 13 6.38 -7.12 24.03
CA VAL A 13 5.08 -7.04 24.72
C VAL A 13 5.23 -6.56 26.17
N THR A 14 6.36 -6.86 26.82
CA THR A 14 6.70 -6.41 28.18
C THR A 14 7.18 -4.95 28.27
N GLY A 15 7.19 -4.18 27.18
CA GLY A 15 7.67 -2.79 27.14
C GLY A 15 9.21 -2.62 27.08
N SER A 16 9.96 -3.69 27.35
CA SER A 16 11.44 -3.68 27.24
C SER A 16 11.93 -3.59 25.79
N ILE A 17 13.09 -2.99 25.57
CA ILE A 17 13.69 -2.89 24.22
C ILE A 17 14.14 -4.28 23.75
N ALA A 18 13.70 -4.68 22.55
CA ALA A 18 14.11 -5.92 21.93
C ALA A 18 15.61 -5.89 21.56
N LYS A 19 16.37 -6.89 22.01
CA LYS A 19 17.81 -7.05 21.74
C LYS A 19 18.12 -8.08 20.62
N ASN A 20 17.13 -8.45 19.81
CA ASN A 20 17.29 -9.45 18.75
C ASN A 20 18.35 -8.99 17.71
N LYS A 21 19.31 -9.86 17.38
CA LYS A 21 20.36 -9.63 16.37
C LYS A 21 19.78 -9.22 15.02
N LEU A 22 18.76 -9.92 14.52
CA LEU A 22 18.11 -9.63 13.24
C LEU A 22 17.52 -8.23 13.22
N SER A 23 16.79 -7.85 14.28
CA SER A 23 16.20 -6.52 14.41
C SER A 23 17.25 -5.41 14.40
N ARG A 24 18.40 -5.63 15.05
CA ARG A 24 19.51 -4.66 15.05
C ARG A 24 20.23 -4.59 13.71
N GLN A 25 20.40 -5.73 13.03
CA GLN A 25 21.00 -5.78 11.69
C GLN A 25 20.14 -5.02 10.69
N SER A 26 18.81 -5.25 10.67
CA SER A 26 17.88 -4.47 9.85
C SER A 26 17.94 -2.98 10.19
N ALA A 27 17.95 -2.62 11.47
CA ALA A 27 18.03 -1.21 11.88
C ALA A 27 19.34 -0.52 11.46
N ASN A 28 20.45 -1.26 11.36
CA ASN A 28 21.71 -0.75 10.86
C ASN A 28 21.69 -0.57 9.33
N ARG A 29 21.20 -1.58 8.59
CA ARG A 29 21.04 -1.51 7.13
C ARG A 29 20.16 -0.32 6.70
N GLU A 30 19.06 -0.08 7.40
CA GLU A 30 18.15 1.04 7.09
C GLU A 30 18.74 2.43 7.43
N ARG A 31 19.91 2.51 8.08
CA ARG A 31 20.65 3.77 8.32
C ARG A 31 21.65 4.09 7.23
N GLU A 32 21.94 3.15 6.34
CA GLU A 32 22.87 3.36 5.24
C GLU A 32 22.35 4.46 4.30
N PRO A 33 23.22 5.39 3.85
CA PRO A 33 22.80 6.42 2.93
C PRO A 33 22.37 5.80 1.60
N TRP A 34 21.31 6.32 1.01
CA TRP A 34 20.89 5.90 -0.32
C TRP A 34 21.74 6.60 -1.37
N LEU A 35 22.32 5.82 -2.28
CA LEU A 35 22.91 6.29 -3.52
C LEU A 35 21.91 5.99 -4.64
N LEU A 36 21.34 7.04 -5.23
CA LEU A 36 20.32 6.92 -6.27
C LEU A 36 20.87 7.46 -7.58
N ALA A 37 20.79 6.66 -8.64
CA ALA A 37 20.98 7.11 -10.02
C ALA A 37 19.60 7.24 -10.67
N SER A 38 19.36 8.35 -11.38
CA SER A 38 18.08 8.62 -12.03
C SER A 38 18.33 9.21 -13.42
N ASN A 39 17.42 8.89 -14.35
CA ASN A 39 17.34 9.48 -15.69
C ASN A 39 16.24 10.54 -15.78
N LEU A 40 15.73 11.02 -14.65
CA LEU A 40 14.68 12.04 -14.60
C LEU A 40 15.26 13.43 -14.92
N PRO A 41 14.52 14.28 -15.67
CA PRO A 41 14.98 15.61 -16.06
C PRO A 41 15.25 16.52 -14.85
N GLU A 42 16.45 17.09 -14.78
CA GLU A 42 16.92 17.91 -13.64
C GLU A 42 16.11 19.21 -13.47
N ASP A 43 15.55 19.74 -14.56
CA ASP A 43 14.69 20.93 -14.60
C ASP A 43 13.37 20.77 -13.83
N GLN A 44 12.87 19.53 -13.71
CA GLN A 44 11.59 19.23 -13.05
C GLN A 44 11.77 18.48 -11.73
N TRP A 45 12.84 17.68 -11.60
CA TRP A 45 13.04 16.73 -10.52
C TRP A 45 14.22 17.09 -9.63
N ASN A 46 13.93 17.80 -8.54
CA ASN A 46 14.96 18.04 -7.53
C ASN A 46 15.35 16.74 -6.78
N PRO A 47 16.54 16.67 -6.16
CA PRO A 47 16.98 15.48 -5.41
C PRO A 47 16.03 15.05 -4.28
N SER A 48 15.29 15.99 -3.69
CA SER A 48 14.30 15.68 -2.64
C SER A 48 13.08 14.95 -3.20
N LYS A 49 12.60 15.31 -4.39
CA LYS A 49 11.51 14.64 -5.12
C LYS A 49 11.92 13.24 -5.55
N ILE A 50 13.15 13.09 -6.06
CA ILE A 50 13.71 11.77 -6.42
C ILE A 50 13.73 10.86 -5.19
N VAL A 51 14.20 11.36 -4.04
CA VAL A 51 14.18 10.61 -2.78
C VAL A 51 12.75 10.31 -2.32
N ALA A 52 11.79 11.22 -2.54
CA ALA A 52 10.39 11.03 -2.17
C ALA A 52 9.72 9.91 -2.98
N ILE A 53 9.93 9.86 -4.30
CA ILE A 53 9.47 8.74 -5.14
C ILE A 53 10.14 7.44 -4.71
N TYR A 54 11.47 7.45 -4.53
CA TYR A 54 12.18 6.22 -4.19
C TYR A 54 11.73 5.62 -2.84
N LYS A 55 11.30 6.47 -1.88
CA LYS A 55 10.67 6.00 -0.63
C LYS A 55 9.43 5.14 -0.86
N GLN A 56 8.68 5.38 -1.93
CA GLN A 56 7.48 4.60 -2.25
C GLN A 56 7.80 3.15 -2.64
N ARG A 57 9.08 2.79 -2.90
CA ARG A 57 9.46 1.39 -3.22
C ARG A 57 9.02 0.38 -2.15
N MET A 58 8.91 0.81 -0.89
CA MET A 58 8.42 -0.05 0.20
C MET A 58 6.96 -0.47 0.02
N GLN A 59 6.13 0.38 -0.60
CA GLN A 59 4.73 0.05 -0.88
C GLN A 59 4.62 -1.14 -1.84
N ILE A 60 5.57 -1.29 -2.77
CA ILE A 60 5.64 -2.43 -3.68
C ILE A 60 5.93 -3.72 -2.91
N GLU A 61 6.92 -3.70 -2.00
CA GLU A 61 7.25 -4.84 -1.15
C GLU A 61 6.09 -5.23 -0.22
N GLU A 62 5.40 -4.24 0.34
CA GLU A 62 4.19 -4.44 1.15
C GLU A 62 3.06 -5.05 0.31
N GLY A 63 2.82 -4.57 -0.91
CA GLY A 63 1.85 -5.15 -1.83
C GLY A 63 2.15 -6.62 -2.17
N PHE A 64 3.41 -6.96 -2.45
CA PHE A 64 3.81 -8.36 -2.65
C PHE A 64 3.64 -9.22 -1.41
N ARG A 65 3.91 -8.66 -0.23
CA ARG A 65 3.70 -9.35 1.05
C ARG A 65 2.23 -9.65 1.26
N ASP A 66 1.34 -8.69 0.99
CA ASP A 66 -0.09 -8.85 1.16
C ASP A 66 -0.66 -9.89 0.19
N VAL A 67 -0.26 -9.88 -1.09
CA VAL A 67 -0.66 -10.91 -2.06
C VAL A 67 -0.26 -12.32 -1.61
N LYS A 68 0.91 -12.46 -0.96
CA LYS A 68 1.39 -13.73 -0.41
C LYS A 68 0.75 -14.10 0.92
N SER A 69 0.22 -13.14 1.67
CA SER A 69 -0.35 -13.35 2.99
C SER A 69 -1.64 -14.16 2.89
N GLU A 70 -1.70 -15.27 3.63
CA GLU A 70 -2.86 -16.16 3.69
C GLU A 70 -4.03 -15.56 4.47
N HIS A 71 -3.73 -14.90 5.59
CA HIS A 71 -4.76 -14.42 6.52
C HIS A 71 -5.28 -13.02 6.15
N PHE A 72 -4.41 -12.19 5.58
CA PHE A 72 -4.69 -10.77 5.38
C PHE A 72 -4.76 -10.34 3.91
N GLY A 73 -4.43 -11.24 2.97
CA GLY A 73 -4.53 -10.96 1.55
C GLY A 73 -5.04 -12.15 0.75
N ILE A 74 -4.46 -12.39 -0.43
CA ILE A 74 -5.01 -13.36 -1.40
C ILE A 74 -4.51 -14.78 -1.14
N GLY A 75 -3.43 -14.94 -0.36
CA GLY A 75 -2.88 -16.25 -0.03
C GLY A 75 -2.33 -16.99 -1.24
N ILE A 76 -1.72 -16.27 -2.19
CA ILE A 76 -1.27 -16.90 -3.45
C ILE A 76 -0.33 -18.08 -3.19
N THR A 77 0.43 -18.11 -2.09
CA THR A 77 1.34 -19.21 -1.73
C THR A 77 0.65 -20.57 -1.56
N HIS A 78 -0.67 -20.61 -1.35
CA HIS A 78 -1.43 -21.86 -1.14
C HIS A 78 -1.65 -22.71 -2.40
N HIS A 79 -1.39 -22.15 -3.59
CA HIS A 79 -1.59 -22.88 -4.86
C HIS A 79 -0.65 -24.08 -5.09
N ARG A 80 0.48 -24.15 -4.36
CA ARG A 80 1.51 -25.22 -4.39
C ARG A 80 2.01 -25.64 -5.79
N SER A 81 1.76 -24.84 -6.84
CA SER A 81 2.14 -25.19 -8.21
C SER A 81 3.57 -24.76 -8.51
N ARG A 82 4.26 -25.54 -9.35
CA ARG A 82 5.60 -25.22 -9.87
C ARG A 82 5.58 -24.88 -11.36
N CYS A 83 4.40 -24.91 -12.00
CA CYS A 83 4.25 -24.59 -13.41
C CYS A 83 4.20 -23.07 -13.61
N PRO A 84 5.15 -22.46 -14.34
CA PRO A 84 5.18 -21.01 -14.55
C PRO A 84 3.89 -20.46 -15.17
N ARG A 85 3.32 -21.15 -16.17
CA ARG A 85 2.06 -20.73 -16.83
C ARG A 85 0.88 -20.68 -15.86
N ARG A 86 0.83 -21.61 -14.90
CA ARG A 86 -0.23 -21.61 -13.87
C ARG A 86 -0.01 -20.49 -12.86
N ILE A 87 1.23 -20.26 -12.45
CA ILE A 87 1.59 -19.15 -11.54
C ILE A 87 1.23 -17.81 -12.18
N GLU A 88 1.55 -17.63 -13.46
CA GLU A 88 1.20 -16.43 -14.23
C GLU A 88 -0.31 -16.16 -14.24
N GLY A 89 -1.13 -17.19 -14.52
CA GLY A 89 -2.58 -17.08 -14.45
C GLY A 89 -3.09 -16.70 -13.06
N LEU A 90 -2.52 -17.29 -12.00
CA LEU A 90 -2.88 -16.96 -10.61
C LEU A 90 -2.46 -15.54 -10.23
N LEU A 91 -1.31 -15.07 -10.71
CA LEU A 91 -0.87 -13.69 -10.52
C LEU A 91 -1.82 -12.72 -11.23
N LEU A 92 -2.25 -13.03 -12.46
CA LEU A 92 -3.24 -12.23 -13.18
C LEU A 92 -4.59 -12.17 -12.45
N VAL A 93 -5.10 -13.30 -11.96
CA VAL A 93 -6.34 -13.31 -11.16
C VAL A 93 -6.17 -12.49 -9.88
N SER A 94 -5.01 -12.61 -9.22
CA SER A 94 -4.70 -11.86 -8.01
C SER A 94 -4.60 -10.35 -8.26
N THR A 95 -4.02 -9.91 -9.38
CA THR A 95 -3.95 -8.48 -9.72
C THR A 95 -5.33 -7.92 -10.05
N LEU A 96 -6.15 -8.66 -10.80
CA LEU A 96 -7.54 -8.26 -11.09
C LEU A 96 -8.39 -8.18 -9.82
N ALA A 97 -8.24 -9.13 -8.90
CA ALA A 97 -8.94 -9.10 -7.61
C ALA A 97 -8.53 -7.86 -6.78
N ASN A 98 -7.23 -7.57 -6.69
CA ASN A 98 -6.75 -6.37 -6.02
C ASN A 98 -7.26 -5.08 -6.68
N TYR A 99 -7.34 -5.06 -8.01
CA TYR A 99 -7.87 -3.92 -8.75
C TYR A 99 -9.35 -3.67 -8.39
N ILE A 100 -10.17 -4.72 -8.35
CA ILE A 100 -11.59 -4.60 -7.94
C ILE A 100 -11.70 -4.11 -6.48
N ILE A 101 -10.90 -4.66 -5.56
CA ILE A 101 -10.89 -4.23 -4.15
C ILE A 101 -10.46 -2.76 -4.03
N CYS A 102 -9.53 -2.29 -4.84
CA CYS A 102 -9.13 -0.89 -4.89
C CYS A 102 -10.30 0.02 -5.30
N LEU A 103 -11.04 -0.38 -6.36
CA LEU A 103 -12.22 0.35 -6.82
C LEU A 103 -13.35 0.37 -5.79
N THR A 104 -13.62 -0.74 -5.11
CA THR A 104 -14.63 -0.78 -4.04
C THR A 104 -14.21 0.08 -2.84
N GLY A 105 -12.91 0.16 -2.56
CA GLY A 105 -12.36 1.09 -1.56
C GLY A 105 -12.59 2.55 -1.95
N LEU A 106 -12.38 2.90 -3.21
CA LEU A 106 -12.65 4.26 -3.71
C LEU A 106 -14.14 4.60 -3.61
N GLN A 107 -15.00 3.64 -3.94
CA GLN A 107 -16.44 3.79 -3.81
C GLN A 107 -16.86 4.03 -2.37
N ALA A 108 -16.35 3.22 -1.44
CA ALA A 108 -16.62 3.37 -0.02
C ALA A 108 -16.18 4.75 0.50
N ARG A 109 -15.05 5.25 -0.01
CA ARG A 109 -14.52 6.56 0.32
C ARG A 109 -15.38 7.70 -0.24
N GLU A 110 -15.77 7.65 -1.51
CA GLU A 110 -16.70 8.62 -2.12
C GLU A 110 -18.04 8.66 -1.38
N ALA A 111 -18.52 7.52 -0.92
CA ALA A 111 -19.75 7.40 -0.13
C ALA A 111 -19.59 7.78 1.35
N GLY A 112 -18.38 8.14 1.80
CA GLY A 112 -18.12 8.55 3.19
C GLY A 112 -18.20 7.41 4.22
N HIS A 113 -18.11 6.16 3.79
CA HIS A 113 -18.24 4.98 4.67
C HIS A 113 -16.96 4.63 5.44
N GLU A 114 -15.86 5.36 5.26
CA GLU A 114 -14.58 5.09 5.94
C GLU A 114 -14.74 5.00 7.47
N HIS A 115 -15.54 5.89 8.05
CA HIS A 115 -15.75 5.97 9.50
C HIS A 115 -16.56 4.80 10.06
N ARG A 116 -17.39 4.14 9.25
CA ARG A 116 -18.20 3.00 9.69
C ARG A 116 -17.34 1.76 9.95
N PHE A 117 -16.23 1.62 9.23
CA PHE A 117 -15.29 0.51 9.35
C PHE A 117 -14.14 0.81 10.31
N GLN A 118 -14.09 2.02 10.88
CA GLN A 118 -13.05 2.45 11.80
C GLN A 118 -13.56 2.45 13.25
N SER A 119 -12.84 1.78 14.15
CA SER A 119 -13.14 1.80 15.59
C SER A 119 -12.56 3.03 16.32
N ASN A 120 -11.57 3.70 15.74
CA ASN A 120 -10.92 4.86 16.33
C ASN A 120 -11.74 6.15 16.12
N SER A 121 -11.69 7.08 17.07
CA SER A 121 -12.38 8.39 16.98
C SER A 121 -11.68 9.43 16.07
N LEU A 122 -10.55 9.08 15.45
CA LEU A 122 -9.78 9.99 14.61
C LEU A 122 -10.52 10.28 13.28
N LYS A 123 -10.94 11.53 13.06
CA LYS A 123 -11.62 11.96 11.83
C LYS A 123 -10.73 12.77 10.86
N ARG A 124 -9.57 13.25 11.33
CA ARG A 124 -8.71 14.19 10.58
C ARG A 124 -7.83 13.54 9.52
N ARG A 125 -7.63 12.22 9.56
CA ARG A 125 -6.75 11.50 8.64
C ARG A 125 -7.36 10.15 8.29
N ARG A 126 -7.04 9.67 7.09
CA ARG A 126 -7.33 8.29 6.71
C ARG A 126 -6.58 7.34 7.64
N VAL A 127 -7.31 6.37 8.20
CA VAL A 127 -6.75 5.34 9.09
C VAL A 127 -6.60 4.00 8.38
N LEU A 128 -7.62 3.59 7.62
CA LEU A 128 -7.59 2.34 6.85
C LEU A 128 -6.97 2.55 5.47
N SER A 129 -6.18 1.59 5.01
CA SER A 129 -5.74 1.59 3.61
C SER A 129 -6.94 1.41 2.69
N LEU A 130 -6.82 1.90 1.45
CA LEU A 130 -7.87 1.79 0.45
C LEU A 130 -8.28 0.32 0.20
N TRP A 131 -7.29 -0.57 0.16
CA TRP A 131 -7.49 -2.01 0.04
C TRP A 131 -8.27 -2.60 1.21
N ARG A 132 -7.90 -2.23 2.46
CA ARG A 132 -8.61 -2.75 3.63
C ARG A 132 -10.06 -2.26 3.67
N LEU A 133 -10.26 -0.98 3.41
CA LEU A 133 -11.59 -0.39 3.34
C LEU A 133 -12.43 -1.07 2.25
N GLY A 134 -11.86 -1.26 1.06
CA GLY A 134 -12.54 -1.90 -0.06
C GLY A 134 -12.92 -3.36 0.21
N LEU A 135 -12.09 -4.08 0.96
CA LEU A 135 -12.38 -5.45 1.37
C LEU A 135 -13.56 -5.50 2.36
N GLU A 136 -13.57 -4.63 3.38
CA GLU A 136 -14.67 -4.60 4.35
C GLU A 136 -15.98 -4.12 3.72
N TYR A 137 -15.90 -3.13 2.82
CA TYR A 137 -17.06 -2.65 2.07
C TYR A 137 -17.62 -3.69 1.09
N TRP A 138 -16.74 -4.48 0.48
CA TRP A 138 -17.17 -5.62 -0.34
C TRP A 138 -17.88 -6.68 0.51
N ARG A 139 -17.34 -6.99 1.69
CA ARG A 139 -17.95 -7.95 2.64
C ARG A 139 -19.31 -7.50 3.17
N SER A 140 -19.54 -6.19 3.30
CA SER A 140 -20.85 -5.66 3.73
C SER A 140 -21.93 -5.72 2.64
N GLY A 141 -21.60 -6.21 1.43
CA GLY A 141 -22.53 -6.33 0.32
C GLY A 141 -23.05 -5.00 -0.23
N SER A 142 -22.45 -3.88 0.16
CA SER A 142 -22.99 -2.53 -0.08
C SER A 142 -22.51 -1.89 -1.40
N GLY A 143 -21.73 -2.62 -2.21
CA GLY A 143 -21.15 -2.10 -3.45
C GLY A 143 -22.12 -2.13 -4.64
N SER A 144 -22.34 -0.97 -5.26
CA SER A 144 -23.02 -0.91 -6.57
C SER A 144 -22.11 -1.43 -7.67
N LYS A 145 -22.61 -2.42 -8.43
CA LYS A 145 -21.90 -3.08 -9.55
C LYS A 145 -22.24 -2.47 -10.92
N SER A 146 -22.90 -1.30 -10.94
CA SER A 146 -23.35 -0.67 -12.19
C SER A 146 -22.17 -0.19 -13.04
N ARG A 147 -22.24 -0.40 -14.37
CA ARG A 147 -21.21 0.04 -15.33
C ARG A 147 -20.90 1.54 -15.23
N LYS A 148 -21.93 2.37 -15.05
CA LYS A 148 -21.76 3.83 -14.84
C LYS A 148 -20.96 4.15 -13.58
N THR A 149 -21.12 3.34 -12.53
CA THR A 149 -20.35 3.49 -11.29
C THR A 149 -18.89 3.12 -11.52
N LEU A 150 -18.63 2.05 -12.28
CA LEU A 150 -17.27 1.64 -12.64
C LEU A 150 -16.52 2.74 -13.41
N GLU A 151 -17.15 3.33 -14.43
CA GLU A 151 -16.55 4.41 -15.24
C GLU A 151 -16.26 5.67 -14.40
N ARG A 152 -17.09 5.95 -13.40
CA ARG A 152 -16.83 7.05 -12.45
C ARG A 152 -15.64 6.73 -11.55
N LEU A 153 -15.60 5.52 -11.00
CA LEU A 153 -14.51 5.08 -10.12
C LEU A 153 -13.18 4.99 -10.85
N GLU A 154 -13.17 4.58 -12.12
CA GLU A 154 -11.96 4.58 -12.95
C GLU A 154 -11.43 6.01 -13.14
N ARG A 155 -12.32 6.97 -13.44
CA ARG A 155 -11.93 8.39 -13.50
C ARG A 155 -11.42 8.91 -12.17
N ALA A 156 -12.08 8.56 -11.06
CA ALA A 156 -11.64 8.92 -9.72
C ALA A 156 -10.25 8.33 -9.39
N LEU A 157 -9.99 7.08 -9.78
CA LEU A 157 -8.69 6.43 -9.63
C LEU A 157 -7.62 7.15 -10.44
N ARG A 158 -7.90 7.50 -11.70
CA ARG A 158 -6.97 8.28 -12.53
C ARG A 158 -6.63 9.62 -11.89
N ASN A 159 -7.64 10.32 -11.38
CA ASN A 159 -7.45 11.60 -10.69
C ASN A 159 -6.64 11.42 -9.40
N GLU A 160 -6.89 10.38 -8.60
CA GLU A 160 -6.11 10.08 -7.40
C GLU A 160 -4.63 9.85 -7.74
N VAL A 161 -4.34 9.09 -8.80
CA VAL A 161 -2.97 8.84 -9.26
C VAL A 161 -2.29 10.15 -9.68
N HIS A 162 -3.01 11.03 -10.39
CA HIS A 162 -2.48 12.35 -10.77
C HIS A 162 -2.23 13.23 -9.53
N GLN A 163 -3.15 13.24 -8.57
CA GLN A 163 -3.00 13.98 -7.31
C GLN A 163 -1.83 13.45 -6.48
N GLN A 164 -1.63 12.13 -6.43
CA GLN A 164 -0.50 11.53 -5.74
C GLN A 164 0.83 11.86 -6.43
N ALA A 165 0.85 11.95 -7.76
CA ALA A 165 2.02 12.40 -8.51
C ALA A 165 2.33 13.88 -8.21
N GLN A 166 1.32 14.74 -8.16
CA GLN A 166 1.46 16.17 -7.85
C GLN A 166 1.80 16.44 -6.37
N ALA A 167 1.29 15.63 -5.43
CA ALA A 167 1.58 15.79 -4.00
C ALA A 167 3.03 15.43 -3.62
N LEU A 168 3.81 14.91 -4.56
CA LEU A 168 5.25 14.70 -4.42
C LEU A 168 6.06 15.96 -4.78
N ASP A 169 5.40 17.02 -5.30
CA ASP A 169 5.98 18.34 -5.58
C ASP A 169 6.17 19.19 -4.30
#